data_AF-A0A7Y3AP30-F1
#
_entry.id   AF-A0A7Y3AP30-F1
#
_cell.length_a   1.000
_cell.length_b   1.000
_cell.length_c   1.000
_cell.angle_alpha   90.00
_cell.angle_beta   90.00
_cell.angle_gamma   90.00
#
_symmetry.space_group_name_H-M   'P 1'
#
loop_
_entity.id
_entity.type
_entity.pdbx_description
1 polymer ?
#
loop_
_entity_poly.entity_id
_entity_poly.type
_entity_poly.pdbx_seq_one_letter_code
_entity_poly.pdbx_strand_id
1 'polypeptide(L)'
;MYELTPESIKQFFEKSAEANKAAWESQTAYFESLIKRNSDCFKGLGEAQVAALKEMAEAQTFNQAFESHLAYEEKVREDLAALQDESVKAWEALLGELKAIYTPAEPEKLAKPVKTAKATKAKKAA
;
A
#
# COMPACT_ATOMS: atom_id res chain seq x y z
N MET A 1 -30.36 2.04 -22.51
CA MET A 1 -29.31 3.03 -22.22
C MET A 1 -29.44 3.42 -20.76
N TYR A 2 -28.34 3.50 -20.03
CA TYR A 2 -28.32 4.05 -18.67
C TYR A 2 -28.54 5.57 -18.79
N GLU A 3 -29.55 6.12 -18.13
CA GLU A 3 -29.71 7.58 -18.05
C GLU A 3 -28.75 8.11 -16.98
N LEU A 4 -27.76 8.91 -17.40
CA LEU A 4 -27.00 9.73 -16.46
C LEU A 4 -27.93 10.80 -15.89
N THR A 5 -28.33 10.60 -14.63
CA THR A 5 -29.04 11.60 -13.84
C THR A 5 -28.04 12.49 -13.10
N PRO A 6 -28.37 13.76 -12.78
CA PRO A 6 -27.55 14.60 -11.91
C PRO A 6 -27.15 13.91 -10.60
N GLU A 7 -28.06 13.13 -10.01
CA GLU A 7 -27.80 12.33 -8.80
C GLU A 7 -26.77 11.23 -9.05
N SER A 8 -26.83 10.52 -10.18
CA SER A 8 -25.83 9.49 -10.52
C SER A 8 -24.44 10.09 -10.76
N ILE A 9 -24.37 11.29 -11.34
CA ILE A 9 -23.12 12.04 -11.53
C ILE A 9 -22.55 12.46 -10.18
N LYS A 10 -23.38 13.01 -9.30
CA LYS A 10 -22.97 13.40 -7.95
C LYS A 10 -22.44 12.21 -7.15
N GLN A 11 -23.15 11.09 -7.14
CA GLN A 11 -22.72 9.87 -6.45
C GLN A 11 -21.40 9.31 -7.01
N PHE A 12 -21.20 9.39 -8.33
CA PHE A 12 -19.93 8.99 -8.93
C PHE A 12 -18.76 9.85 -8.43
N PHE A 13 -18.93 11.19 -8.39
CA PHE A 13 -17.89 12.09 -7.90
C PHE A 13 -17.63 11.92 -6.39
N GLU A 14 -18.68 11.73 -5.58
CA GLU A 14 -18.54 11.48 -4.14
C GLU A 14 -17.73 10.19 -3.89
N LYS A 15 -18.10 9.08 -4.54
CA LYS A 15 -17.33 7.81 -4.46
C LYS A 15 -15.90 7.95 -4.96
N SER A 16 -15.69 8.72 -6.02
CA SER A 16 -14.34 8.95 -6.56
C SER A 16 -13.49 9.78 -5.59
N ALA A 17 -14.07 10.79 -4.95
CA ALA A 17 -13.38 11.60 -3.94
C ALA A 17 -13.01 10.77 -2.71
N GLU A 18 -13.93 9.92 -2.24
CA GLU A 18 -13.68 9.00 -1.12
C GLU A 18 -12.57 7.98 -1.45
N ALA A 19 -12.63 7.35 -2.62
CA ALA A 19 -11.61 6.41 -3.07
C ALA A 19 -10.23 7.08 -3.18
N ASN A 20 -10.16 8.27 -3.76
CA ASN A 20 -8.91 9.02 -3.86
C ASN A 20 -8.35 9.40 -2.49
N LYS A 21 -9.21 9.82 -1.55
CA LYS A 21 -8.79 10.10 -0.18
C LYS A 21 -8.20 8.86 0.50
N ALA A 22 -8.90 7.73 0.43
CA ALA A 22 -8.42 6.47 1.01
C ALA A 22 -7.10 6.00 0.37
N ALA A 23 -6.97 6.14 -0.96
CA ALA A 23 -5.75 5.79 -1.67
C ALA A 23 -4.58 6.70 -1.27
N TRP A 24 -4.84 7.99 -1.04
CA TRP A 24 -3.82 8.92 -0.56
C TRP A 24 -3.35 8.57 0.86
N GLU A 25 -4.27 8.28 1.76
CA GLU A 25 -3.97 7.87 3.14
C GLU A 25 -3.15 6.56 3.18
N SER A 26 -3.56 5.55 2.41
CA SER A 26 -2.84 4.26 2.31
C SER A 26 -1.42 4.43 1.74
N GLN A 27 -1.25 5.22 0.66
CA GLN A 27 0.08 5.52 0.13
C GLN A 27 0.96 6.30 1.12
N THR A 28 0.39 7.28 1.82
CA THR A 28 1.12 8.06 2.84
C THR A 28 1.63 7.14 3.95
N ALA A 29 0.76 6.29 4.49
CA ALA A 29 1.12 5.32 5.53
C ALA A 29 2.21 4.35 5.06
N TYR A 30 2.13 3.86 3.81
CA TYR A 30 3.17 3.01 3.24
C TYR A 30 4.54 3.72 3.20
N PHE A 31 4.60 4.96 2.71
CA PHE A 31 5.87 5.69 2.58
C PHE A 31 6.47 6.07 3.93
N GLU A 32 5.65 6.49 4.90
CA GLU A 32 6.11 6.73 6.28
C GLU A 32 6.73 5.45 6.88
N SER A 33 6.04 4.32 6.68
CA SER A 33 6.51 3.01 7.15
C SER A 33 7.77 2.55 6.41
N LEU A 34 7.90 2.82 5.11
CA LEU A 34 9.08 2.51 4.31
C LEU A 34 10.31 3.27 4.80
N ILE A 35 10.18 4.58 5.01
CA ILE A 35 11.25 5.43 5.55
C ILE A 35 11.66 4.90 6.92
N LYS A 36 10.69 4.56 7.77
CA LYS A 36 10.94 4.03 9.11
C LYS A 36 11.72 2.71 9.08
N ARG A 37 11.29 1.70 8.31
CA ARG A 37 11.99 0.41 8.21
C ARG A 37 13.43 0.57 7.72
N ASN A 38 13.65 1.40 6.69
CA ASN A 38 14.99 1.67 6.18
C ASN A 38 15.86 2.37 7.23
N SER A 39 15.34 3.41 7.87
CA SER A 39 16.04 4.14 8.93
C SER A 39 16.41 3.22 10.10
N ASP A 40 15.47 2.40 10.56
CA ASP A 40 15.67 1.51 11.70
C ASP A 40 16.72 0.42 11.35
N CYS A 41 16.67 -0.14 10.13
CA CYS A 41 17.68 -1.09 9.64
C CYS A 41 19.07 -0.46 9.55
N PHE A 42 19.24 0.68 8.87
CA PHE A 42 20.55 1.30 8.70
C PHE A 42 21.14 1.82 10.01
N LYS A 43 20.28 2.26 10.94
CA LYS A 43 20.73 2.59 12.29
C LYS A 43 21.29 1.36 13.00
N GLY A 44 20.59 0.22 12.95
CA GLY A 44 21.06 -1.03 13.53
C GLY A 44 22.37 -1.52 12.92
N LEU A 45 22.52 -1.42 11.58
CA LEU A 45 23.76 -1.76 10.89
C LEU A 45 24.92 -0.84 11.29
N GLY A 46 24.67 0.47 11.43
CA GLY A 46 25.69 1.41 11.89
C GLY A 46 26.15 1.13 13.31
N GLU A 47 25.22 0.82 14.22
CA GLU A 47 25.54 0.41 15.59
C GLU A 47 26.34 -0.90 15.61
N ALA A 48 25.96 -1.89 14.78
CA ALA A 48 26.69 -3.15 14.65
C ALA A 48 28.10 -2.95 14.08
N GLN A 49 28.27 -2.04 13.12
CA GLN A 49 29.58 -1.72 12.56
C GLN A 49 30.51 -1.11 13.61
N VAL A 50 29.99 -0.16 14.41
CA VAL A 50 30.75 0.45 15.51
C VAL A 50 31.13 -0.59 16.55
N ALA A 51 30.23 -1.53 16.88
CA ALA A 51 30.52 -2.63 17.80
C ALA A 51 31.63 -3.55 17.24
N ALA A 52 31.51 -3.98 15.99
CA ALA A 52 32.51 -4.83 15.34
C ALA A 52 33.90 -4.17 15.29
N LEU A 53 33.97 -2.87 14.97
CA LEU A 53 35.24 -2.14 14.97
C LEU A 53 35.86 -2.04 16.37
N LYS A 54 35.06 -1.89 17.42
CA LYS A 54 35.55 -1.91 18.81
C LYS A 54 36.08 -3.29 19.19
N GLU A 55 35.33 -4.35 18.90
CA GLU A 55 35.75 -5.72 19.15
C GLU A 55 37.04 -6.07 18.39
N MET A 56 37.17 -5.64 17.13
CA MET A 56 38.40 -5.79 16.36
C MET A 56 39.58 -5.01 16.97
N ALA A 57 39.34 -3.81 17.50
CA ALA A 57 40.39 -3.01 18.14
C ALA A 57 40.84 -3.59 19.50
N GLU A 58 39.94 -4.27 20.21
CA GLU A 58 40.20 -4.95 21.48
C GLU A 58 40.72 -6.38 21.31
N ALA A 59 40.66 -6.94 20.10
CA ALA A 59 41.10 -8.28 19.79
C ALA A 59 42.61 -8.46 20.04
N GLN A 60 42.96 -9.53 20.75
CA GLN A 60 44.35 -9.88 21.04
C GLN A 60 44.99 -10.71 19.93
N THR A 61 44.16 -11.25 19.03
CA THR A 61 44.59 -12.12 17.94
C THR A 61 43.86 -11.78 16.64
N PHE A 62 44.50 -12.11 15.52
CA PHE A 62 43.87 -11.99 14.21
C PHE A 62 42.58 -12.81 14.10
N ASN A 63 42.54 -14.02 14.66
CA ASN A 63 41.35 -14.88 14.61
C ASN A 63 40.16 -14.22 15.31
N GLN A 64 40.35 -13.61 16.48
CA GLN A 64 39.29 -12.88 17.18
C GLN A 64 38.76 -11.69 16.36
N ALA A 65 39.66 -10.91 15.76
CA ALA A 65 39.26 -9.79 14.90
C ALA A 65 38.52 -10.29 13.64
N PHE A 66 38.96 -11.40 13.06
CA PHE A 66 38.33 -11.99 11.88
C PHE A 66 36.95 -12.56 12.18
N GLU A 67 36.77 -13.25 13.32
CA GLU A 67 35.48 -13.78 13.76
C GLU A 67 34.46 -12.67 14.04
N SER A 68 34.87 -11.58 14.71
CA SER A 68 34.01 -10.42 14.95
C SER A 68 33.56 -9.77 13.64
N HIS A 69 34.48 -9.62 12.67
CA HIS A 69 34.13 -9.09 11.36
C HIS A 69 33.20 -10.02 10.57
N LEU A 70 33.41 -11.34 10.62
CA LEU A 70 32.52 -12.31 10.00
C LEU A 70 31.11 -12.27 10.58
N ALA A 71 30.98 -12.16 11.91
CA ALA A 71 29.69 -12.03 12.57
C ALA A 71 28.95 -10.75 12.15
N TYR A 72 29.67 -9.64 12.00
CA TYR A 72 29.11 -8.41 11.45
C TYR A 72 28.62 -8.58 10.00
N GLU A 73 29.44 -9.18 9.13
CA GLU A 73 29.07 -9.44 7.73
C GLU A 73 27.85 -10.35 7.61
N GLU A 74 27.75 -11.38 8.46
CA GLU A 74 26.57 -12.24 8.53
C GLU A 74 25.32 -11.43 8.94
N LYS A 75 25.45 -10.61 10.00
CA LYS A 75 24.37 -9.74 10.44
C LYS A 75 23.91 -8.77 9.35
N VAL A 76 24.84 -8.17 8.60
CA VAL A 76 24.50 -7.27 7.48
C VAL A 76 23.64 -7.99 6.45
N ARG A 77 24.00 -9.22 6.09
CA ARG A 77 23.23 -10.00 5.10
C ARG A 77 21.84 -10.35 5.63
N GLU A 78 21.75 -10.79 6.88
CA GLU A 78 20.48 -11.15 7.51
C GLU A 78 19.53 -9.95 7.61
N ASP A 79 20.01 -8.82 8.13
CA ASP A 79 19.20 -7.61 8.30
C ASP A 79 18.73 -7.05 6.94
N LEU A 80 19.59 -7.04 5.92
CA LEU A 80 19.22 -6.56 4.58
C LEU A 80 18.23 -7.50 3.88
N ALA A 81 18.38 -8.82 4.06
CA ALA A 81 17.42 -9.79 3.55
C ALA A 81 16.05 -9.62 4.23
N ALA A 82 16.03 -9.45 5.55
CA ALA A 82 14.82 -9.19 6.31
C ALA A 82 14.15 -7.88 5.87
N LEU A 83 14.93 -6.79 5.70
CA LEU A 83 14.42 -5.51 5.20
C LEU A 83 13.79 -5.64 3.81
N GLN A 84 14.42 -6.41 2.92
CA GLN A 84 13.89 -6.68 1.58
C GLN A 84 12.55 -7.42 1.68
N ASP A 85 12.49 -8.52 2.42
CA ASP A 85 11.29 -9.33 2.58
C ASP A 85 10.12 -8.53 3.18
N GLU A 86 10.39 -7.74 4.22
CA GLU A 86 9.39 -6.86 4.81
C GLU A 86 8.90 -5.78 3.84
N SER A 87 9.82 -5.20 3.07
CA SER A 87 9.47 -4.16 2.09
C SER A 87 8.65 -4.71 0.93
N VAL A 88 8.95 -5.91 0.44
CA VAL A 88 8.16 -6.60 -0.59
C VAL A 88 6.75 -6.88 -0.06
N LYS A 89 6.63 -7.46 1.14
CA LYS A 89 5.31 -7.73 1.74
C LYS A 89 4.48 -6.47 1.95
N ALA A 90 5.10 -5.38 2.42
CA ALA A 90 4.42 -4.11 2.60
C ALA A 90 3.96 -3.50 1.27
N TRP A 91 4.76 -3.66 0.21
CA TRP A 91 4.39 -3.22 -1.13
C TRP A 91 3.23 -4.04 -1.71
N GLU A 92 3.26 -5.36 -1.57
CA GLU A 92 2.16 -6.23 -1.98
C GLU A 92 0.86 -5.91 -1.24
N ALA A 93 0.95 -5.60 0.06
CA ALA A 93 -0.19 -5.15 0.85
C ALA A 93 -0.76 -3.83 0.33
N LEU A 94 0.08 -2.82 0.05
CA LEU A 94 -0.35 -1.57 -0.56
C LEU A 94 -1.05 -1.80 -1.91
N LEU A 95 -0.49 -2.64 -2.78
CA LEU A 95 -1.11 -2.96 -4.06
C LEU A 95 -2.48 -3.63 -3.88
N GLY A 96 -2.60 -4.51 -2.89
CA GLY A 96 -3.86 -5.14 -2.51
C GLY A 96 -4.90 -4.11 -2.05
N GLU A 97 -4.51 -3.18 -1.17
CA GLU A 97 -5.36 -2.09 -0.68
C GLU A 97 -5.80 -1.17 -1.80
N LEU A 98 -4.88 -0.70 -2.64
CA LEU A 98 -5.20 0.17 -3.77
C LEU A 98 -6.14 -0.52 -4.76
N LYS A 99 -5.92 -1.81 -5.03
CA LYS A 99 -6.83 -2.59 -5.88
C LYS A 99 -8.23 -2.66 -5.26
N ALA A 100 -8.34 -2.85 -3.94
CA ALA A 100 -9.63 -2.87 -3.27
C ALA A 100 -10.32 -1.50 -3.30
N ILE A 101 -9.57 -0.40 -3.17
CA ILE A 101 -10.08 0.97 -3.21
C ILE A 101 -10.62 1.34 -4.60
N TYR A 102 -9.90 0.96 -5.66
CA TYR A 102 -10.28 1.32 -7.04
C TYR A 102 -11.15 0.27 -7.74
N THR A 103 -11.30 -0.94 -7.19
CA THR A 103 -12.27 -1.90 -7.70
C THR A 103 -13.64 -1.46 -7.19
N PRO A 104 -14.56 -1.02 -8.07
CA PRO A 104 -15.90 -0.70 -7.63
C PRO A 104 -16.51 -1.96 -6.99
N ALA A 105 -17.03 -1.85 -5.77
CA ALA A 105 -18.10 -2.77 -5.35
C ALA A 105 -19.12 -2.77 -6.49
N GLU A 106 -19.57 -3.95 -6.92
CA GLU A 106 -20.44 -4.19 -8.08
C GLU A 106 -21.40 -3.03 -8.37
N PRO A 107 -21.76 -2.75 -9.63
CA PRO A 107 -22.67 -1.67 -9.99
C PRO A 107 -24.06 -1.92 -9.38
N GLU A 108 -24.22 -1.66 -8.08
CA GLU A 108 -25.50 -1.59 -7.43
C GLU A 108 -26.18 -0.33 -7.95
N LYS A 109 -26.96 -0.56 -9.00
CA LYS A 109 -28.18 0.18 -9.31
C LYS A 109 -27.97 1.68 -9.55
N LEU A 110 -27.03 2.05 -10.44
CA LEU A 110 -27.02 3.40 -11.02
C LEU A 110 -28.12 3.62 -12.09
N ALA A 111 -28.92 2.60 -12.44
CA ALA A 111 -30.13 2.78 -13.25
C ALA A 111 -31.35 2.17 -12.57
N LYS A 112 -32.34 3.02 -12.26
CA LYS A 112 -33.72 2.54 -12.15
C LYS A 112 -34.20 2.19 -13.57
N PRO A 113 -34.87 1.04 -13.77
CA PRO A 113 -35.44 0.71 -15.07
C PRO A 113 -36.53 1.73 -15.42
N VAL A 114 -36.43 2.34 -16.61
CA VAL A 114 -37.44 3.24 -17.16
C VAL A 114 -38.76 2.48 -17.28
N LYS A 115 -39.76 2.85 -16.47
CA LYS A 115 -41.15 2.43 -16.69
C LYS A 115 -41.65 3.16 -17.94
N THR A 116 -41.68 2.47 -19.07
CA THR A 116 -42.38 2.96 -20.26
C THR A 116 -43.88 3.07 -19.93
N ALA A 117 -44.34 4.29 -19.67
CA ALA A 117 -45.75 4.59 -19.60
C ALA A 117 -46.37 4.30 -20.98
N LYS A 118 -47.23 3.28 -21.06
CA LYS A 118 -48.04 3.01 -22.26
C LYS A 118 -48.80 4.28 -22.63
N ALA A 119 -48.55 4.78 -23.83
CA ALA A 119 -49.35 5.82 -24.46
C ALA A 119 -50.83 5.41 -24.46
N THR A 120 -51.64 6.15 -23.73
CA THR A 120 -53.10 6.02 -23.73
C THR A 120 -53.59 6.38 -25.13
N LYS A 121 -53.95 5.36 -25.93
CA LYS A 121 -54.76 5.55 -27.13
C LYS A 121 -56.10 6.16 -26.70
N ALA A 122 -56.27 7.46 -26.90
CA ALA A 122 -57.59 8.07 -26.94
C ALA A 122 -58.31 7.55 -28.18
N LYS A 123 -59.18 6.54 -27.98
CA LYS A 123 -60.11 6.03 -28.98
C LYS A 123 -61.44 6.80 -28.82
N LYS A 124 -61.73 7.62 -29.83
CA LYS A 124 -63.01 8.14 -30.34
C LYS A 124 -64.31 7.60 -29.69
N ALA A 125 -65.22 8.52 -29.33
CA ALA A 125 -66.69 8.42 -29.39
C ALA A 125 -67.26 9.81 -28.97
N ALA A 126 -68.30 10.41 -29.55
CA ALA A 126 -69.18 10.12 -30.66
C ALA A 126 -69.70 11.47 -31.18
#